data_AF-A0A527G284-F1
#
_entry.id   AF-A0A527G284-F1
#
_cell.length_a   1.000
_cell.length_b   1.000
_cell.length_c   1.000
_cell.angle_alpha   90.00
_cell.angle_beta   90.00
_cell.angle_gamma   90.00
#
_symmetry.space_group_name_H-M   'P 1'
#
loop_
_entity.id
_entity.type
_entity.pdbx_description
1 polymer ?
#
loop_
_entity_poly.entity_id
_entity_poly.type
_entity_poly.pdbx_seq_one_letter_code
_entity_poly.pdbx_strand_id
1 'polypeptide(L)'
;RSVEIQRDAGFRSRVYQANELQQLVPHLSSDGLEGGIFGPDDGFLDPHEMCTLLAQQVKKLGSEVFQFRKLLGAARTSGGYRLDTSKGPIGCDFVVNAAGAWAPR
;
A
#
# COMPACT_ATOMS: atom_id res chain seq x y z
N ARG A 1 -13.68 -19.70 6.73
CA ARG A 1 -12.27 -19.26 6.56
C ARG A 1 -12.10 -17.76 6.25
N SER A 2 -12.44 -17.23 5.07
CA SER A 2 -12.14 -15.81 4.74
C SER A 2 -12.78 -14.81 5.73
N VAL A 3 -14.06 -15.02 6.06
CA VAL A 3 -14.79 -14.18 7.03
C VAL A 3 -14.23 -14.29 8.45
N GLU A 4 -13.77 -15.47 8.87
CA GLU A 4 -13.16 -15.67 10.19
C GLU A 4 -11.85 -14.87 10.31
N ILE A 5 -11.00 -14.92 9.28
CA ILE A 5 -9.74 -14.15 9.25
C ILE A 5 -10.02 -12.65 9.42
N GLN A 6 -11.04 -12.13 8.73
CA GLN A 6 -11.41 -10.70 8.83
C GLN A 6 -11.93 -10.34 10.23
N ARG A 7 -12.76 -11.21 10.82
CA ARG A 7 -13.30 -11.01 12.17
C ARG A 7 -12.24 -11.08 13.26
N ASP A 8 -11.30 -12.02 13.14
CA ASP A 8 -10.16 -12.15 14.06
C ASP A 8 -9.26 -10.91 13.99
N ALA A 9 -9.20 -10.25 12.82
CA ALA A 9 -8.54 -8.96 12.63
C ALA A 9 -9.37 -7.75 13.07
N GLY A 10 -10.57 -7.96 13.63
CA GLY A 10 -11.45 -6.91 14.15
C GLY A 10 -12.38 -6.26 13.12
N PHE A 11 -12.46 -6.78 11.89
CA PHE A 11 -13.33 -6.26 10.83
C PHE A 11 -14.68 -6.97 10.79
N ARG A 12 -15.74 -6.19 10.54
CA ARG A 12 -17.08 -6.74 10.30
C ARG A 12 -17.08 -7.36 8.91
N SER A 13 -17.51 -8.61 8.84
CA SER A 13 -17.63 -9.34 7.58
C SER A 13 -18.67 -10.45 7.70
N ARG A 14 -19.45 -10.67 6.65
CA ARG A 14 -20.52 -11.67 6.60
C ARG A 14 -20.61 -12.31 5.21
N VAL A 15 -20.97 -13.59 5.18
CA VAL A 15 -21.40 -14.28 3.96
C VAL A 15 -22.86 -13.96 3.69
N TYR A 16 -23.17 -13.60 2.45
CA TYR A 16 -24.50 -13.30 1.93
C TYR A 16 -24.87 -14.34 0.88
N GLN A 17 -26.12 -14.80 0.92
CA GLN A 17 -26.71 -15.60 -0.14
C GLN A 17 -26.95 -14.73 -1.38
N ALA A 18 -26.99 -15.33 -2.56
CA ALA A 18 -27.13 -14.62 -3.82
C ALA A 18 -28.34 -13.65 -3.87
N ASN A 19 -29.48 -14.07 -3.30
CA ASN A 19 -30.70 -13.26 -3.22
C ASN A 19 -30.61 -12.08 -2.23
N GLU A 20 -29.67 -12.09 -1.29
CA GLU A 20 -29.43 -10.99 -0.35
C GLU A 20 -28.51 -9.91 -0.94
N LEU A 21 -27.71 -10.25 -1.96
CA LEU A 21 -26.68 -9.33 -2.50
C LEU A 21 -27.29 -8.09 -3.16
N GLN A 22 -28.47 -8.19 -3.77
CA GLN A 22 -29.15 -7.05 -4.38
C GLN A 22 -29.65 -6.02 -3.34
N GLN A 23 -29.78 -6.40 -2.06
CA GLN A 23 -30.05 -5.44 -0.98
C GLN A 23 -28.84 -4.57 -0.67
N LEU A 24 -27.62 -5.08 -0.94
CA LEU A 24 -26.37 -4.33 -0.77
C LEU A 24 -26.03 -3.51 -2.02
N VAL A 25 -26.17 -4.12 -3.19
CA VAL A 25 -25.82 -3.52 -4.49
C VAL A 25 -26.99 -3.73 -5.46
N PRO A 26 -27.94 -2.78 -5.54
CA PRO A 26 -29.18 -2.94 -6.32
C PRO A 26 -28.98 -3.22 -7.81
N HIS A 27 -27.83 -2.82 -8.37
CA HIS A 27 -27.50 -2.99 -9.78
C HIS A 27 -26.74 -4.28 -10.09
N LEU A 28 -26.44 -5.10 -9.07
CA LEU A 28 -25.76 -6.37 -9.26
C LEU A 28 -26.74 -7.43 -9.81
N SER A 29 -26.37 -8.11 -10.90
CA SER A 29 -27.04 -9.35 -11.27
C SER A 29 -26.60 -10.46 -10.34
N SER A 30 -27.57 -11.15 -9.72
CA SER A 30 -27.32 -12.32 -8.87
C SER A 30 -27.35 -13.63 -9.64
N ASP A 31 -27.60 -13.58 -10.96
CA ASP A 31 -27.69 -14.76 -11.81
C ASP A 31 -26.36 -15.51 -11.85
N GLY A 32 -26.39 -16.79 -11.49
CA GLY A 32 -25.20 -17.65 -11.47
C GLY A 32 -24.24 -17.42 -10.29
N LEU A 33 -24.58 -16.54 -9.34
CA LEU A 33 -23.81 -16.39 -8.10
C LEU A 33 -24.26 -17.42 -7.06
N GLU A 34 -23.31 -18.05 -6.38
CA GLU A 34 -23.60 -18.88 -5.20
C GLU A 34 -23.82 -18.02 -3.95
N GLY A 35 -23.16 -16.86 -3.89
CA GLY A 35 -23.22 -15.91 -2.78
C GLY A 35 -22.06 -14.93 -2.86
N GLY A 36 -21.86 -14.17 -1.79
CA GLY A 36 -20.77 -13.20 -1.70
C GLY A 36 -20.34 -12.94 -0.26
N ILE A 37 -19.19 -12.30 -0.10
CA ILE A 37 -18.72 -11.78 1.18
C ILE A 37 -18.78 -10.26 1.09
N PHE A 38 -19.32 -9.63 2.14
CA PHE A 38 -19.35 -8.18 2.24
C PHE A 38 -18.89 -7.73 3.62
N GLY A 39 -17.91 -6.84 3.64
CA GLY A 39 -17.40 -6.15 4.82
C GLY A 39 -17.76 -4.67 4.76
N PRO A 40 -18.60 -4.13 5.66
CA PRO A 40 -18.94 -2.70 5.65
C PRO A 40 -17.79 -1.79 6.11
N ASP A 41 -16.68 -2.36 6.58
CA ASP A 41 -15.46 -1.63 6.93
C ASP A 41 -14.49 -1.53 5.75
N ASP A 42 -14.78 -2.24 4.64
CA ASP A 42 -14.02 -2.13 3.41
C ASP A 42 -14.24 -0.75 2.77
N GLY A 43 -13.23 -0.26 2.07
CA GLY A 43 -13.30 1.03 1.42
C GLY A 43 -12.27 1.18 0.32
N PHE A 44 -12.28 2.36 -0.27
CA PHE A 44 -11.33 2.73 -1.32
C PHE A 44 -10.42 3.82 -0.78
N LEU A 45 -9.14 3.71 -1.15
CA LEU A 45 -8.16 4.74 -0.89
C LEU A 45 -7.57 5.13 -2.24
N ASP A 46 -7.46 6.43 -2.50
CA ASP A 46 -6.67 6.93 -3.62
C ASP A 46 -5.19 6.84 -3.24
N PRO A 47 -4.40 5.94 -3.87
CA PRO A 47 -3.01 5.75 -3.50
C PRO A 47 -2.15 6.96 -3.88
N HIS A 48 -2.54 7.70 -4.92
CA HIS A 48 -1.80 8.87 -5.38
C HIS A 48 -1.95 10.02 -4.38
N GLU A 49 -3.19 10.31 -3.96
CA GLU A 49 -3.44 11.35 -2.95
C GLU A 49 -2.79 11.00 -1.62
N MET A 50 -2.92 9.74 -1.15
CA MET A 50 -2.32 9.31 0.10
C MET A 50 -0.79 9.46 0.08
N CYS A 51 -0.12 8.99 -0.98
CA CYS A 51 1.33 9.13 -1.11
C CYS A 51 1.75 10.61 -1.15
N THR A 52 0.99 11.44 -1.85
CA THR A 52 1.26 12.88 -1.96
C THR A 52 1.11 13.57 -0.61
N LEU A 53 0.06 13.25 0.14
CA LEU A 53 -0.17 13.76 1.50
C LEU A 53 0.98 13.35 2.42
N LEU A 54 1.33 12.07 2.46
CA LEU A 54 2.45 11.58 3.29
C LEU A 54 3.76 12.29 2.95
N ALA A 55 4.08 12.44 1.66
CA ALA A 55 5.28 13.15 1.20
C ALA A 55 5.29 14.62 1.65
N GLN A 56 4.13 15.28 1.68
CA GLN A 56 4.02 16.64 2.21
C GLN A 56 4.22 16.68 3.74
N GLN A 57 3.66 15.71 4.48
CA GLN A 57 3.79 15.69 5.94
C GLN A 57 5.23 15.42 6.40
N VAL A 58 5.94 14.47 5.79
CA VAL A 58 7.35 14.21 6.14
C VAL A 58 8.25 15.41 5.82
N LYS A 59 7.96 16.14 4.73
CA LYS A 59 8.63 17.41 4.42
C LYS A 59 8.39 18.47 5.49
N LYS A 60 7.16 18.61 5.99
CA LYS A 60 6.83 19.55 7.08
C LYS A 60 7.57 19.22 8.38
N LEU A 61 7.91 17.94 8.60
CA LEU A 61 8.71 17.47 9.73
C LEU A 61 10.23 17.60 9.49
N GLY A 62 10.66 18.21 8.37
CA GLY A 62 12.07 18.46 8.05
C GLY A 62 12.77 17.37 7.23
N SER A 63 12.04 16.35 6.76
CA SER A 63 12.62 15.33 5.87
C SER A 63 12.69 15.80 4.42
N GLU A 64 13.58 15.19 3.63
CA GLU A 64 13.69 15.46 2.20
C GLU A 64 13.03 14.35 1.37
N VAL A 65 12.34 14.73 0.29
CA VAL A 65 11.80 13.77 -0.70
C VAL A 65 12.34 14.12 -2.08
N PHE A 66 13.17 13.23 -2.62
CA PHE A 66 13.78 13.39 -3.93
C PHE A 66 13.02 12.61 -5.00
N GLN A 67 12.40 13.33 -5.95
CA GLN A 67 11.76 12.73 -7.12
C GLN A 67 12.68 12.78 -8.35
N PHE A 68 12.39 11.93 -9.34
CA PHE A 68 13.19 11.83 -10.57
C PHE A 68 14.68 11.64 -10.30
N ARG A 69 15.01 10.88 -9.25
CA ARG A 69 16.37 10.58 -8.79
C ARG A 69 16.46 9.07 -8.61
N LYS A 70 16.91 8.37 -9.65
CA LYS A 70 16.99 6.91 -9.67
C LYS A 70 18.20 6.46 -8.85
N LEU A 71 18.02 5.48 -7.96
CA LEU A 71 19.12 4.77 -7.33
C LEU A 71 19.81 3.87 -8.38
N LEU A 72 21.12 3.99 -8.50
CA LEU A 72 21.95 3.25 -9.44
C LEU A 72 22.75 2.14 -8.75
N GLY A 73 23.04 2.33 -7.46
CA GLY A 73 23.71 1.34 -6.62
C GLY A 73 23.81 1.80 -5.18
N ALA A 74 24.06 0.84 -4.28
CA ALA A 74 24.31 1.10 -2.87
C ALA A 74 25.57 0.35 -2.45
N ALA A 75 26.48 1.04 -1.76
CA ALA A 75 27.72 0.45 -1.25
C ALA A 75 27.81 0.68 0.27
N ARG A 76 28.20 -0.36 1.01
CA ARG A 76 28.51 -0.23 2.43
C ARG A 76 29.80 0.59 2.59
N THR A 77 29.82 1.47 3.58
CA THR A 77 31.01 2.23 4.00
C THR A 77 31.38 1.83 5.44
N SER A 78 32.48 2.36 5.97
CA SER A 78 32.90 2.10 7.36
C SER A 78 31.86 2.55 8.39
N GLY A 79 31.06 3.58 8.08
CA GLY A 79 30.06 4.17 8.99
C GLY A 79 28.60 3.98 8.59
N GLY A 80 28.31 3.44 7.40
CA GLY A 80 26.94 3.39 6.90
C GLY A 80 26.89 2.93 5.44
N TYR A 81 26.22 3.70 4.60
CA TYR A 81 25.99 3.44 3.19
C TYR A 81 26.22 4.69 2.35
N ARG A 82 26.74 4.47 1.15
CA ARG A 82 26.73 5.43 0.05
C ARG A 82 25.74 4.95 -1.01
N LEU A 83 24.80 5.80 -1.37
CA LEU A 83 23.81 5.58 -2.40
C LEU A 83 24.19 6.39 -3.65
N ASP A 84 24.58 5.73 -4.72
CA ASP A 84 24.86 6.39 -5.99
C ASP A 84 23.54 6.59 -6.74
N THR A 85 23.22 7.84 -7.09
CA THR A 85 21.97 8.19 -7.76
C THR A 85 22.23 8.92 -9.08
N SER A 86 21.19 8.99 -9.92
CA SER A 86 21.23 9.74 -11.19
C SER A 86 21.45 11.25 -11.04
N LYS A 87 21.44 11.78 -9.81
CA LYS A 87 21.65 13.21 -9.52
C LYS A 87 22.65 13.42 -8.37
N GLY A 88 23.68 12.57 -8.30
CA GLY A 88 24.76 12.62 -7.33
C GLY A 88 24.61 11.61 -6.17
N PRO A 89 25.69 11.35 -5.41
CA PRO A 89 25.66 10.40 -4.31
C PRO A 89 24.99 10.97 -3.05
N ILE A 90 24.42 10.09 -2.24
CA ILE A 90 23.84 10.41 -0.92
C ILE A 90 24.49 9.48 0.13
N GLY A 91 24.97 10.03 1.24
CA GLY A 91 25.45 9.27 2.39
C GLY A 91 24.36 9.09 3.44
N CYS A 92 24.29 7.92 4.09
CA CYS A 92 23.35 7.65 5.18
C CYS A 92 23.85 6.52 6.07
N ASP A 93 23.38 6.47 7.32
CA ASP A 93 23.77 5.41 8.27
C ASP A 93 22.96 4.11 8.03
N PHE A 94 21.69 4.27 7.65
CA PHE A 94 20.74 3.18 7.43
C PHE A 94 19.96 3.36 6.13
N VAL A 95 19.59 2.23 5.53
CA VAL A 95 18.80 2.17 4.28
C VAL A 95 17.62 1.24 4.49
N VAL A 96 16.43 1.69 4.11
CA VAL A 96 15.23 0.85 4.02
C VAL A 96 14.89 0.65 2.54
N ASN A 97 14.91 -0.60 2.08
CA ASN A 97 14.50 -0.92 0.71
C ASN A 97 12.97 -1.02 0.63
N ALA A 98 12.34 0.05 0.15
CA ALA A 98 10.91 0.11 -0.14
C ALA A 98 10.64 0.24 -1.67
N ALA A 99 11.48 -0.38 -2.52
CA ALA A 99 11.42 -0.22 -3.97
C ALA A 99 10.36 -1.10 -4.68
N GLY A 100 9.46 -1.75 -3.94
CA GLY A 100 8.40 -2.60 -4.50
C GLY A 100 8.95 -3.69 -5.43
N ALA A 101 8.37 -3.82 -6.63
CA ALA A 101 8.80 -4.81 -7.63
C ALA A 101 10.26 -4.67 -8.10
N TRP A 102 10.90 -3.52 -7.85
CA TRP A 102 12.32 -3.29 -8.17
C TRP A 102 13.26 -3.68 -7.04
N ALA A 103 12.76 -4.04 -5.85
CA ALA A 103 13.58 -4.39 -4.70
C ALA A 103 14.61 -5.52 -4.95
N PRO A 104 14.34 -6.55 -5.78
CA PRO A 104 15.32 -7.61 -6.06
C PRO A 104 16.44 -7.22 -7.04
N ARG A 105 16.41 -6.02 -7.62
CA ARG A 105 17.41 -5.55 -8.59
C ARG A 105 18.54 -4.81 -7.91
#